data_AF-A0A3A5AEV8-F1
#
_entry.id   AF-A0A3A5AEV8-F1
#
_cell.length_a   1.000
_cell.length_b   1.000
_cell.length_c   1.000
_cell.angle_alpha   90.00
_cell.angle_beta   90.00
_cell.angle_gamma   90.00
#
_symmetry.space_group_name_H-M   'P 1'
#
loop_
_entity.id
_entity.type
_entity.pdbx_description
1 polymer ?
#
loop_
_entity_poly.entity_id
_entity_poly.type
_entity_poly.pdbx_seq_one_letter_code
_entity_poly.pdbx_strand_id
1 'polypeptide(L)'
;MSSVQETVFIPQKVADRLKDYLKEKSFKPEDKIFPVGYEAVRAIVRKAGNAVGVKLRPHDLRRHAATHASRSGVPVEIVSKVILRHTNLSTTQRYLGKVTDTEAIRWIDNLYS
;
A
#
# COMPACT_ATOMS: atom_id res chain seq x y z
N MET A 1 -13.48 20.72 -9.92
CA MET A 1 -12.28 20.11 -9.31
C MET A 1 -12.05 18.80 -10.03
N SER A 2 -11.02 18.72 -10.88
CA SER A 2 -10.56 17.46 -11.46
C SER A 2 -10.19 16.51 -10.31
N SER A 3 -10.81 15.34 -10.24
CA SER A 3 -10.41 14.31 -9.30
C SER A 3 -8.97 13.91 -9.63
N VAL A 4 -8.04 14.14 -8.71
CA VAL A 4 -6.68 13.64 -8.86
C VAL A 4 -6.77 12.13 -8.75
N GLN A 5 -6.66 11.42 -9.86
CA GLN A 5 -6.51 9.97 -9.85
C GLN A 5 -5.09 9.66 -9.39
N GLU A 6 -4.97 8.97 -8.26
CA GLU A 6 -3.70 8.45 -7.76
C GLU A 6 -3.68 6.94 -7.93
N THR A 7 -2.59 6.43 -8.51
CA THR A 7 -2.36 5.00 -8.67
C THR A 7 -1.60 4.44 -7.48
N VAL A 8 -1.96 3.23 -7.06
CA VAL A 8 -1.31 2.50 -5.97
C VAL A 8 -0.86 1.17 -6.52
N PHE A 9 0.38 0.81 -6.24
CA PHE A 9 0.93 -0.47 -6.61
C PHE A 9 0.79 -1.43 -5.41
N ILE A 10 0.39 -2.66 -5.67
CA ILE A 10 0.25 -3.73 -4.66
C ILE A 10 0.96 -4.99 -5.16
N PRO A 11 1.49 -5.84 -4.26
CA PRO A 11 2.13 -7.09 -4.68
C PRO A 11 1.15 -7.97 -5.44
N GLN A 12 1.63 -8.73 -6.42
CA GLN A 12 0.81 -9.64 -7.22
C GLN A 12 -0.03 -10.58 -6.33
N LYS A 13 0.56 -11.13 -5.27
CA LYS A 13 -0.13 -11.97 -4.28
C LYS A 13 -1.31 -11.27 -3.60
N VAL A 14 -1.21 -9.96 -3.34
CA VAL A 14 -2.31 -9.17 -2.77
C VAL A 14 -3.37 -8.88 -3.83
N ALA A 15 -2.95 -8.59 -5.07
CA ALA A 15 -3.86 -8.40 -6.19
C ALA A 15 -4.70 -9.65 -6.44
N ASP A 16 -4.10 -10.84 -6.39
CA ASP A 16 -4.81 -12.10 -6.61
C ASP A 16 -5.82 -12.39 -5.49
N ARG A 17 -5.43 -12.18 -4.22
CA ARG A 17 -6.38 -12.28 -3.10
C ARG A 17 -7.53 -11.28 -3.19
N LEU A 18 -7.25 -10.06 -3.66
CA LEU A 18 -8.29 -9.06 -3.86
C LEU A 18 -9.25 -9.49 -4.99
N LYS A 19 -8.74 -10.03 -6.10
CA LYS A 19 -9.57 -10.57 -7.18
C LYS A 19 -10.48 -11.69 -6.68
N ASP A 20 -9.96 -12.62 -5.88
CA ASP A 20 -10.75 -13.72 -5.33
C ASP A 20 -11.85 -13.21 -4.40
N TYR A 21 -11.52 -12.25 -3.51
CA TYR A 21 -12.50 -11.59 -2.65
C TYR A 21 -13.60 -10.87 -3.45
N LEU A 22 -13.24 -10.14 -4.51
CA LEU A 22 -14.20 -9.42 -5.35
C LEU A 22 -15.13 -10.38 -6.10
N LYS A 23 -14.61 -11.51 -6.58
CA LYS A 23 -15.40 -12.57 -7.23
C LYS A 23 -16.37 -13.21 -6.27
N GLU A 24 -15.92 -13.56 -5.06
CA GLU A 24 -16.75 -14.20 -4.03
C GLU A 24 -17.93 -13.31 -3.59
N LYS A 25 -17.72 -11.99 -3.56
CA LYS A 25 -18.74 -11.01 -3.12
C LYS A 25 -19.65 -10.50 -4.24
N SER A 26 -19.54 -11.03 -5.47
CA SER A 26 -20.36 -10.64 -6.62
C SER A 26 -20.45 -9.12 -6.82
N PHE A 27 -19.28 -8.48 -6.78
CA PHE A 27 -19.14 -7.03 -6.71
C PHE A 27 -19.59 -6.30 -7.98
N LYS A 28 -20.28 -5.16 -7.85
CA LYS A 28 -20.63 -4.28 -8.97
C LYS A 28 -19.66 -3.09 -9.07
N PRO A 29 -19.48 -2.46 -10.24
CA PRO A 29 -18.51 -1.37 -10.42
C PRO A 29 -18.68 -0.19 -9.46
N GLU A 30 -19.89 0.04 -8.94
CA GLU A 30 -20.24 1.18 -8.09
C GLU A 30 -20.09 0.88 -6.60
N ASP A 31 -19.88 -0.40 -6.25
CA ASP A 31 -19.79 -0.82 -4.86
C ASP A 31 -18.48 -0.31 -4.23
N LYS A 32 -18.48 -0.18 -2.89
CA LYS A 32 -17.26 0.08 -2.11
C LYS A 32 -16.58 -1.24 -1.78
N ILE A 33 -15.31 -1.41 -2.17
CA ILE A 33 -14.58 -2.69 -2.02
C ILE A 33 -14.64 -3.17 -0.57
N PHE A 34 -14.44 -2.23 0.36
CA PHE A 34 -14.62 -2.44 1.78
C PHE A 34 -15.60 -1.39 2.33
N PRO A 35 -16.87 -1.74 2.60
CA PRO A 35 -17.87 -0.81 3.13
C PRO A 35 -17.71 -0.61 4.64
N VAL A 36 -16.51 -0.20 5.09
CA VAL A 36 -16.15 -0.05 6.51
C VAL A 36 -15.63 1.35 6.81
N GLY A 37 -15.97 1.86 7.99
CA GLY A 37 -15.43 3.12 8.52
C GLY A 37 -14.04 2.96 9.14
N TYR A 38 -13.40 4.09 9.46
CA TYR A 38 -12.06 4.12 10.07
C TYR A 38 -11.96 3.31 11.37
N GLU A 39 -12.92 3.46 12.29
CA GLU A 39 -12.90 2.72 13.56
C GLU A 39 -13.09 1.20 13.36
N ALA A 40 -13.85 0.78 12.35
CA ALA A 40 -13.98 -0.63 12.01
C ALA A 40 -12.64 -1.20 11.49
N VAL A 41 -11.94 -0.49 10.62
CA VAL A 41 -10.58 -0.88 10.17
C VAL A 41 -9.62 -0.95 11.36
N ARG A 42 -9.66 0.04 12.26
CA ARG A 42 -8.83 0.05 13.46
C ARG A 42 -9.12 -1.15 14.36
N ALA A 43 -10.38 -1.51 14.54
CA ALA A 43 -10.78 -2.68 15.31
C ALA A 43 -10.30 -4.00 14.68
N ILE A 44 -10.41 -4.14 13.35
CA ILE A 44 -9.92 -5.30 12.59
C ILE A 44 -8.41 -5.46 12.79
N VAL A 45 -7.64 -4.39 12.59
CA VAL A 45 -6.18 -4.41 12.75
C VAL A 45 -5.77 -4.72 14.19
N ARG A 46 -6.47 -4.15 15.19
CA ARG A 46 -6.22 -4.46 16.60
C ARG A 46 -6.50 -5.92 16.91
N LYS A 47 -7.61 -6.48 16.39
CA LYS A 47 -7.96 -7.89 16.57
C LYS A 47 -6.89 -8.81 15.99
N ALA A 48 -6.43 -8.51 14.77
CA ALA A 48 -5.35 -9.26 14.12
C ALA A 48 -4.04 -9.19 14.93
N GLY A 49 -3.68 -8.00 15.43
CA GLY A 49 -2.52 -7.84 16.31
C GLY A 49 -2.63 -8.65 17.60
N ASN A 50 -3.77 -8.58 18.29
CA ASN A 50 -4.00 -9.34 19.51
C ASN A 50 -3.90 -10.86 19.30
N ALA A 51 -4.36 -11.36 18.15
CA ALA A 51 -4.28 -12.78 17.81
C ALA A 51 -2.83 -13.30 17.72
N VAL A 52 -1.87 -12.43 17.49
CA VAL A 52 -0.42 -12.75 17.44
C VAL A 52 0.37 -12.10 18.57
N GLY A 53 -0.30 -11.57 19.61
CA GLY A 53 0.35 -10.94 20.77
C GLY A 53 1.01 -9.58 20.50
N VAL A 54 0.65 -8.89 19.42
CA VAL A 54 1.24 -7.60 19.01
C VAL A 54 0.21 -6.48 19.10
N LYS A 55 0.55 -5.38 19.80
CA LYS A 55 -0.28 -4.17 19.80
C LYS A 55 -0.13 -3.43 18.46
N LEU A 56 -1.08 -3.66 17.55
CA LEU A 56 -1.02 -3.16 16.17
C LEU A 56 -2.05 -2.06 15.90
N ARG A 57 -1.66 -1.00 15.17
CA ARG A 57 -2.54 0.02 14.60
C ARG A 57 -2.34 0.11 13.08
N PRO A 58 -3.33 0.61 12.31
CA PRO A 58 -3.20 0.74 10.85
C PRO A 58 -1.93 1.49 10.41
N HIS A 59 -1.56 2.56 11.11
CA HIS A 59 -0.35 3.34 10.81
C HIS A 59 0.95 2.53 11.02
N ASP A 60 0.96 1.59 11.96
CA ASP A 60 2.15 0.78 12.24
C ASP A 60 2.46 -0.16 11.07
N LEU A 61 1.44 -0.65 10.35
CA LEU A 61 1.60 -1.43 9.11
C LEU A 61 2.28 -0.62 8.00
N ARG A 62 1.85 0.64 7.82
CA ARG A 62 2.46 1.55 6.85
C ARG A 62 3.93 1.87 7.20
N ARG A 63 4.21 2.12 8.48
CA ARG A 63 5.58 2.34 8.98
C ARG A 63 6.45 1.11 8.76
N HIS A 64 5.91 -0.08 9.04
CA HIS A 64 6.61 -1.34 8.82
C HIS A 64 6.95 -1.54 7.34
N ALA A 65 6.00 -1.36 6.42
CA ALA A 65 6.23 -1.46 4.97
C ALA A 65 7.37 -0.55 4.49
N ALA A 66 7.37 0.72 4.90
CA ALA A 66 8.42 1.66 4.52
C ALA A 66 9.79 1.31 5.14
N THR A 67 9.80 0.88 6.40
CA THR A 67 11.03 0.47 7.10
C THR A 67 11.61 -0.80 6.48
N HIS A 68 10.77 -1.78 6.18
CA HIS A 68 11.17 -3.03 5.54
C HIS A 68 11.76 -2.77 4.15
N ALA A 69 11.12 -1.90 3.35
CA ALA A 69 11.64 -1.53 2.05
C ALA A 69 13.00 -0.82 2.12
N SER A 70 13.12 0.17 3.00
CA SER A 70 14.40 0.87 3.20
C SER A 70 15.52 -0.09 3.66
N ARG A 71 15.23 -1.03 4.56
CA ARG A 71 16.19 -2.03 5.03
C ARG A 71 16.55 -3.07 3.97
N SER A 72 15.69 -3.27 2.97
CA SER A 72 15.92 -4.19 1.85
C SER A 72 16.66 -3.53 0.68
N GLY A 73 17.21 -2.33 0.88
CA GLY A 73 17.99 -1.61 -0.14
C GLY A 73 17.14 -0.92 -1.20
N VAL A 74 15.83 -0.77 -1.00
CA VAL A 74 14.97 -0.05 -1.94
C VAL A 74 15.31 1.43 -1.91
N PRO A 75 15.53 2.07 -3.08
CA PRO A 75 15.83 3.50 -3.15
C PRO A 75 14.76 4.31 -2.43
N VAL A 76 15.19 5.33 -1.67
CA VAL A 76 14.31 6.15 -0.81
C VAL A 76 13.18 6.81 -1.60
N GLU A 77 13.39 6.99 -2.90
CA GLU A 77 12.45 7.57 -3.85
C GLU A 77 11.31 6.63 -4.18
N ILE A 78 11.63 5.35 -4.34
CA ILE A 78 10.63 4.31 -4.50
C ILE A 78 9.85 4.17 -3.20
N VAL A 79 10.54 4.13 -2.05
CA VAL A 79 9.85 4.11 -0.74
C VAL A 79 8.90 5.31 -0.59
N SER A 80 9.34 6.51 -0.97
CA SER A 80 8.55 7.71 -0.78
C SER A 80 7.42 7.90 -1.81
N LYS A 81 7.64 7.57 -3.09
CA LYS A 81 6.62 7.73 -4.15
C LYS A 81 5.65 6.55 -4.22
N VAL A 82 6.16 5.33 -4.08
CA VAL A 82 5.38 4.10 -4.31
C VAL A 82 4.73 3.60 -3.01
N ILE A 83 5.46 3.56 -1.89
CA ILE A 83 4.96 3.00 -0.62
C ILE A 83 4.28 4.07 0.24
N LEU A 84 4.95 5.21 0.44
CA LEU A 84 4.43 6.29 1.25
C LEU A 84 3.50 7.21 0.44
N ARG A 85 3.75 7.43 -0.85
CA ARG A 85 2.95 8.35 -1.68
C ARG A 85 2.89 9.76 -1.07
N HIS A 86 4.04 10.30 -0.68
CA HIS A 86 4.11 11.67 -0.19
C HIS A 86 3.97 12.65 -1.37
N THR A 87 3.06 13.62 -1.23
CA THR A 87 2.76 14.65 -2.25
C THR A 87 3.89 15.65 -2.47
N ASN A 88 4.85 15.74 -1.54
CA ASN A 88 5.93 16.71 -1.58
C ASN A 88 7.26 16.04 -1.23
N LEU A 89 8.09 15.81 -2.25
CA LEU A 89 9.50 15.44 -2.11
C LEU A 89 10.33 16.62 -2.63
N SER A 90 10.21 17.78 -1.99
CA SER A 90 11.00 18.96 -2.38
C SER A 90 12.52 18.71 -2.33
N THR A 91 12.97 17.67 -1.63
CA THR A 91 14.38 17.24 -1.58
C THR A 91 14.73 16.05 -2.48
N THR A 92 13.78 15.45 -3.20
CA THR A 92 14.04 14.18 -3.92
C THR A 92 13.50 14.15 -5.35
N GLN A 93 12.56 15.04 -5.69
CA GLN A 93 12.14 15.26 -7.08
C GLN A 93 13.25 15.83 -7.97
N ARG A 94 14.21 16.57 -7.37
CA ARG A 94 15.23 17.32 -8.11
C ARG A 94 16.28 16.45 -8.82
N TYR A 95 16.43 15.18 -8.45
CA TYR A 95 17.53 14.34 -8.94
C TYR A 95 17.15 13.18 -9.87
N LEU A 96 15.87 12.81 -10.02
CA LEU A 96 15.55 11.40 -10.35
C LEU A 96 14.46 11.11 -11.39
N GLY A 97 14.04 12.09 -12.20
CA GLY A 97 13.09 11.82 -13.28
C GLY A 97 11.77 11.17 -12.82
N LYS A 98 11.04 10.58 -13.77
CA LYS A 98 9.78 9.86 -13.54
C LYS A 98 10.09 8.37 -13.34
N VAL A 99 9.88 7.85 -12.13
CA VAL A 99 9.84 6.39 -11.88
C VAL A 99 8.73 5.82 -12.77
N THR A 100 9.03 4.78 -13.54
CA THR A 100 8.05 4.13 -14.42
C THR A 100 7.17 3.13 -13.65
N ASP A 101 5.97 2.85 -14.16
CA ASP A 101 5.07 1.86 -13.57
C ASP A 101 5.72 0.47 -13.50
N THR A 102 6.52 0.11 -14.51
CA THR A 102 7.25 -1.15 -14.58
C THR A 102 8.30 -1.27 -13.47
N GLU A 103 9.03 -0.19 -13.19
CA GLU A 103 9.98 -0.16 -12.07
C GLU A 103 9.25 -0.27 -10.73
N ALA A 104 8.12 0.43 -10.57
CA ALA A 104 7.33 0.39 -9.34
C ALA A 104 6.80 -1.01 -9.05
N ILE A 105 6.23 -1.70 -10.05
CA ILE A 105 5.74 -3.08 -9.93
C ILE A 105 6.89 -4.02 -9.53
N ARG A 106 8.02 -3.95 -10.24
CA ARG A 106 9.18 -4.82 -9.96
C ARG A 106 9.68 -4.67 -8.53
N TRP A 107 9.76 -3.44 -8.01
CA TRP A 107 10.18 -3.20 -6.64
C TRP A 107 9.18 -3.76 -5.62
N ILE A 108 7.88 -3.58 -5.85
CA ILE A 108 6.87 -4.11 -4.96
C ILE A 108 6.88 -5.63 -4.95
N ASP A 109 6.91 -6.30 -6.11
CA ASP A 109 6.89 -7.75 -6.13
C ASP A 109 8.14 -8.35 -5.49
N ASN A 110 9.33 -7.80 -5.78
CA ASN A 110 10.57 -8.26 -5.16
C ASN A 110 10.61 -8.09 -3.64
N LEU A 111 9.97 -7.04 -3.10
CA LEU A 111 9.93 -6.78 -1.67
C LEU A 111 9.13 -7.80 -0.87
N TYR A 112 8.13 -8.42 -1.50
CA TYR A 112 7.15 -9.29 -0.82
C TYR A 112 7.09 -10.70 -1.42
N SER A 113 8.11 -11.06 -2.21
CA SER A 113 8.34 -12.42 -2.76
C SER A 113 8.77 -13.41 -1.68
#